data_AF-A0A9E1N8S1-F1
#
_entry.id   AF-A0A9E1N8S1-F1
#
_cell.length_a   1.000
_cell.length_b   1.000
_cell.length_c   1.000
_cell.angle_alpha   90.00
_cell.angle_beta   90.00
_cell.angle_gamma   90.00
#
_symmetry.space_group_name_H-M   'P 1'
#
loop_
_entity.id
_entity.type
_entity.pdbx_description
1 polymer ?
#
loop_
_entity_poly.entity_id
_entity_poly.type
_entity_poly.pdbx_seq_one_letter_code
_entity_poly.pdbx_strand_id
1 'polypeptide(L)'
;MSLSDDAVARAADVLTRARLDAVAMAEIPADCRPDSLAEAYAVQAAVHTNLTAAGWGSISGHKIGCTTTVMQEYLKIDAPCAGGVFEKSVRLGEGHYDLATMCRPGVECEIAVRLAADLPGRDGGHSHDTVSPAVAAAMASIELVDDRWQDFTVQPMTSLLADEFFGAGCVLGDGVTDWRELDLAAIAGRMTINGNEVGAGVGGDI
;
A
#
# COMPACT_ATOMS: atom_id res chain seq x y z
N MET A 1 -18.32 -19.62 2.45
CA MET A 1 -17.59 -20.60 1.61
C MET A 1 -16.55 -19.78 0.88
N SER A 2 -15.30 -20.24 0.81
CA SER A 2 -14.25 -19.47 0.14
C SER A 2 -14.64 -19.19 -1.32
N LEU A 3 -14.32 -18.01 -1.84
CA LEU A 3 -14.43 -17.70 -3.27
C LEU A 3 -13.79 -18.82 -4.12
N SER A 4 -14.42 -19.12 -5.26
CA SER A 4 -13.81 -20.00 -6.27
C SER A 4 -12.70 -19.24 -7.02
N ASP A 5 -11.79 -19.98 -7.65
CA ASP A 5 -10.73 -19.38 -8.49
C ASP A 5 -11.30 -18.48 -9.60
N ASP A 6 -12.45 -18.87 -10.18
CA ASP A 6 -13.17 -18.05 -11.17
C ASP A 6 -13.68 -16.74 -10.56
N ALA A 7 -14.27 -16.79 -9.36
CA ALA A 7 -14.71 -15.59 -8.67
C ALA A 7 -13.52 -14.66 -8.32
N VAL A 8 -12.41 -15.23 -7.83
CA VAL A 8 -11.17 -14.49 -7.58
C VAL A 8 -10.68 -13.79 -8.85
N ALA A 9 -10.62 -14.49 -9.98
CA ALA A 9 -10.17 -13.93 -11.25
C ALA A 9 -11.08 -12.79 -11.74
N ARG A 10 -12.40 -12.94 -11.63
CA ARG A 10 -13.36 -11.89 -12.02
C ARG A 10 -13.24 -10.65 -11.13
N ALA A 11 -13.12 -10.82 -9.82
CA ALA A 11 -12.90 -9.69 -8.90
C ALA A 11 -11.59 -8.96 -9.23
N ALA A 12 -10.51 -9.71 -9.48
CA ALA A 12 -9.23 -9.14 -9.86
C ALA A 12 -9.28 -8.39 -11.20
N ASP A 13 -10.01 -8.89 -12.20
CA ASP A 13 -10.19 -8.20 -13.50
C ASP A 13 -10.89 -6.85 -13.32
N VAL A 14 -11.94 -6.77 -12.49
CA VAL A 14 -12.62 -5.49 -12.16
C VAL A 14 -11.64 -4.49 -11.56
N LEU A 15 -10.89 -4.90 -10.53
CA LEU A 15 -9.91 -4.04 -9.85
C LEU A 15 -8.76 -3.62 -10.78
N THR A 16 -8.27 -4.56 -11.58
CA THR A 16 -7.19 -4.30 -12.54
C THR A 16 -7.63 -3.28 -13.59
N ARG A 17 -8.82 -3.43 -14.17
CA ARG A 17 -9.35 -2.48 -15.15
C ARG A 17 -9.58 -1.09 -14.55
N ALA A 18 -10.17 -1.02 -13.37
CA ALA A 18 -10.34 0.26 -12.67
C ALA A 18 -9.00 1.02 -12.54
N ARG A 19 -7.91 0.30 -12.28
CA ARG A 19 -6.55 0.87 -12.19
C ARG A 19 -5.94 1.21 -13.55
N LEU A 20 -6.01 0.30 -14.53
CA LEU A 20 -5.38 0.51 -15.84
C LEU A 20 -6.09 1.56 -16.70
N ASP A 21 -7.41 1.64 -16.58
CA ASP A 21 -8.24 2.53 -17.38
C ASP A 21 -8.51 3.88 -16.68
N ALA A 22 -8.05 4.04 -15.42
CA ALA A 22 -8.31 5.21 -14.59
C ALA A 22 -9.82 5.52 -14.44
N VAL A 23 -10.62 4.48 -14.14
CA VAL A 23 -12.07 4.61 -13.98
C VAL A 23 -12.49 4.18 -12.58
N ALA A 24 -13.26 5.05 -11.91
CA ALA A 24 -13.82 4.78 -10.60
C ALA A 24 -14.93 3.73 -10.67
N MET A 25 -14.79 2.65 -9.89
CA MET A 25 -15.77 1.57 -9.79
C MET A 25 -16.73 1.78 -8.61
N ALA A 26 -17.99 1.38 -8.78
CA ALA A 26 -18.98 1.48 -7.71
C ALA A 26 -18.77 0.41 -6.63
N GLU A 27 -18.56 -0.84 -7.05
CA GLU A 27 -18.39 -2.00 -6.18
C GLU A 27 -17.77 -3.18 -6.94
N ILE A 28 -17.18 -4.15 -6.22
CA ILE A 28 -16.89 -5.48 -6.77
C ILE A 28 -18.23 -6.25 -6.86
N PRO A 29 -18.57 -6.93 -7.97
CA PRO A 29 -19.81 -7.68 -8.10
C PRO A 29 -20.05 -8.64 -6.92
N ALA A 30 -21.29 -8.68 -6.43
CA ALA A 30 -21.62 -9.36 -5.17
C ALA A 30 -21.29 -10.86 -5.17
N ASP A 31 -21.33 -11.52 -6.33
CA ASP A 31 -21.04 -12.94 -6.50
C ASP A 31 -19.54 -13.28 -6.56
N CYS A 32 -18.67 -12.26 -6.60
CA CYS A 32 -17.21 -12.43 -6.49
C CYS A 32 -16.54 -11.51 -5.47
N ARG A 33 -17.32 -10.85 -4.61
CA ARG A 33 -16.79 -9.94 -3.60
C ARG A 33 -16.15 -10.72 -2.44
N PRO A 34 -14.91 -10.39 -2.03
CA PRO A 34 -14.29 -11.06 -0.89
C PRO A 34 -14.99 -10.69 0.42
N ASP A 35 -15.26 -11.68 1.27
CA ASP A 35 -15.91 -11.53 2.57
C ASP A 35 -14.95 -11.74 3.77
N SER A 36 -13.73 -12.17 3.50
CA SER A 36 -12.69 -12.42 4.50
C SER A 36 -11.32 -11.90 4.07
N LEU A 37 -10.40 -11.75 5.04
CA LEU A 37 -9.01 -11.34 4.76
C LEU A 37 -8.30 -12.31 3.81
N ALA A 38 -8.52 -13.62 3.99
CA ALA A 38 -7.92 -14.64 3.13
C ALA A 38 -8.37 -14.49 1.67
N GLU A 39 -9.66 -14.21 1.45
CA GLU A 39 -10.18 -13.96 0.11
C GLU A 39 -9.70 -12.63 -0.46
N ALA A 40 -9.62 -11.57 0.36
CA ALA A 40 -9.09 -10.27 -0.06
C ALA A 40 -7.65 -10.40 -0.57
N TYR A 41 -6.78 -11.11 0.15
CA TYR A 41 -5.42 -11.37 -0.28
C TYR A 41 -5.33 -12.32 -1.48
N ALA A 42 -6.25 -13.28 -1.63
CA ALA A 42 -6.32 -14.11 -2.83
C ALA A 42 -6.65 -13.28 -4.09
N VAL A 43 -7.61 -12.35 -3.97
CA VAL A 43 -7.92 -11.39 -5.04
C VAL A 43 -6.74 -10.44 -5.28
N GLN A 44 -6.10 -9.94 -4.22
CA GLN A 44 -4.92 -9.07 -4.31
C GLN A 44 -3.77 -9.75 -5.09
N ALA A 45 -3.49 -11.02 -4.81
CA ALA A 45 -2.47 -11.80 -5.54
C ALA A 45 -2.83 -12.00 -7.03
N ALA A 46 -4.11 -12.17 -7.34
CA ALA A 46 -4.58 -12.21 -8.73
C ALA A 46 -4.47 -10.84 -9.42
N VAL A 47 -4.72 -9.73 -8.71
CA VAL A 47 -4.44 -8.37 -9.19
C VAL A 47 -2.94 -8.20 -9.49
N HIS A 48 -2.06 -8.70 -8.62
CA HIS A 48 -0.61 -8.67 -8.87
C HIS A 48 -0.24 -9.38 -10.17
N THR A 49 -0.78 -10.58 -10.37
CA THR A 49 -0.56 -11.36 -11.59
C THR A 49 -0.99 -10.58 -12.84
N ASN A 50 -2.18 -9.96 -12.79
CA ASN A 50 -2.72 -9.18 -13.90
C ASN A 50 -1.88 -7.93 -14.20
N LEU A 51 -1.48 -7.17 -13.18
CA LEU A 51 -0.68 -5.95 -13.35
C LEU A 51 0.73 -6.27 -13.86
N THR A 52 1.36 -7.35 -13.37
CA THR A 52 2.63 -7.83 -13.91
C THR A 52 2.49 -8.20 -15.39
N ALA A 53 1.43 -8.92 -15.77
CA ALA A 53 1.14 -9.24 -17.18
C ALA A 53 0.89 -7.98 -18.03
N ALA A 54 0.33 -6.92 -17.45
CA ALA A 54 0.16 -5.60 -18.08
C ALA A 54 1.43 -4.75 -18.09
N GLY A 55 2.58 -5.29 -17.69
CA GLY A 55 3.87 -4.63 -17.75
C GLY A 55 4.15 -3.65 -16.61
N TRP A 56 3.57 -3.87 -15.43
CA TRP A 56 3.94 -3.13 -14.20
C TRP A 56 5.25 -3.61 -13.55
N GLY A 57 5.79 -4.74 -14.02
CA GLY A 57 6.98 -5.36 -13.44
C GLY A 57 6.66 -6.22 -12.21
N SER A 58 7.70 -6.62 -11.49
CA SER A 58 7.58 -7.37 -10.23
C SER A 58 7.07 -6.49 -9.10
N ILE A 59 6.62 -7.12 -8.01
CA ILE A 59 6.55 -6.46 -6.72
C ILE A 59 7.98 -6.15 -6.25
N SER A 60 8.28 -4.87 -6.03
CA SER A 60 9.57 -4.37 -5.53
C SER A 60 9.54 -4.03 -4.03
N GLY A 61 8.37 -4.07 -3.40
CA GLY A 61 8.21 -3.76 -1.99
C GLY A 61 6.76 -3.91 -1.53
N HIS A 62 6.52 -3.62 -0.26
CA HIS A 62 5.19 -3.61 0.32
C HIS A 62 4.98 -2.32 1.10
N LYS A 63 3.75 -1.84 1.11
CA LYS A 63 3.27 -0.77 1.99
C LYS A 63 2.40 -1.38 3.08
N ILE A 64 2.38 -0.74 4.25
CA ILE A 64 1.63 -1.20 5.41
C ILE A 64 0.69 -0.07 5.84
N GLY A 65 -0.62 -0.32 5.75
CA GLY A 65 -1.66 0.61 6.18
C GLY A 65 -2.30 0.15 7.48
N CYS A 66 -3.06 1.07 8.09
CA CYS A 66 -3.79 0.83 9.35
C CYS A 66 -2.88 0.36 10.48
N THR A 67 -1.75 1.03 10.68
CA THR A 67 -0.73 0.66 11.66
C THR A 67 -1.14 0.98 13.10
N THR A 68 -2.06 1.94 13.29
CA THR A 68 -2.56 2.34 14.62
C THR A 68 -3.79 1.55 15.05
N THR A 69 -3.89 1.22 16.34
CA THR A 69 -5.07 0.59 16.93
C THR A 69 -6.33 1.44 16.74
N VAL A 70 -6.21 2.77 16.79
CA VAL A 70 -7.32 3.69 16.55
C VAL A 70 -7.92 3.50 15.15
N MET A 71 -7.07 3.41 14.12
CA MET A 71 -7.54 3.19 12.75
C MET A 71 -8.10 1.77 12.57
N GLN A 72 -7.46 0.77 13.20
CA GLN A 72 -7.92 -0.62 13.17
C GLN A 72 -9.31 -0.77 13.81
N GLU A 73 -9.56 -0.15 14.96
CA GLU A 73 -10.87 -0.13 15.63
C GLU A 73 -11.92 0.59 14.77
N TYR A 74 -11.57 1.75 14.19
CA TYR A 74 -12.46 2.51 13.32
C TYR A 74 -12.90 1.69 12.09
N LEU A 75 -11.96 0.97 11.46
CA LEU A 75 -12.19 0.14 10.28
C LEU A 75 -12.65 -1.28 10.62
N LYS A 76 -12.69 -1.66 11.90
CA LYS A 76 -13.05 -3.01 12.38
C LYS A 76 -12.18 -4.11 11.79
N ILE A 77 -10.87 -3.87 11.76
CA ILE A 77 -9.84 -4.85 11.39
C ILE A 77 -9.00 -5.18 12.62
N ASP A 78 -8.41 -6.37 12.63
CA ASP A 78 -7.67 -6.93 13.76
C ASP A 78 -6.14 -6.92 13.56
N ALA A 79 -5.68 -6.48 12.39
CA ALA A 79 -4.26 -6.35 12.06
C ALA A 79 -4.01 -5.27 10.99
N PRO A 80 -2.78 -4.75 10.89
CA PRO A 80 -2.35 -3.91 9.76
C PRO A 80 -2.56 -4.60 8.41
N CYS A 81 -2.75 -3.80 7.38
CA CYS A 81 -3.03 -4.26 6.02
C CYS A 81 -1.80 -4.07 5.12
N ALA A 82 -1.46 -5.08 4.32
CA ALA A 82 -0.36 -4.98 3.36
C ALA A 82 -0.88 -4.78 1.93
N GLY A 83 -0.13 -4.03 1.13
CA GLY A 83 -0.34 -3.92 -0.31
C GLY A 83 1.00 -4.01 -1.06
N GLY A 84 0.95 -4.48 -2.29
CA GLY A 84 2.10 -4.56 -3.18
C GLY A 84 2.52 -3.20 -3.75
N VAL A 85 3.83 -2.99 -3.87
CA VAL A 85 4.41 -1.86 -4.61
C VAL A 85 5.16 -2.43 -5.80
N PHE A 86 4.77 -2.02 -7.01
CA PHE A 86 5.33 -2.53 -8.26
C PHE A 86 6.54 -1.71 -8.71
N GLU A 87 7.50 -2.36 -9.37
CA GLU A 87 8.69 -1.70 -9.92
C GLU A 87 8.36 -0.45 -10.75
N LYS A 88 7.33 -0.54 -11.61
CA LYS A 88 6.91 0.57 -12.47
C LYS A 88 6.34 1.77 -11.69
N SER A 89 5.88 1.59 -10.46
CA SER A 89 5.28 2.65 -9.64
C SER A 89 6.24 3.27 -8.62
N VAL A 90 7.51 2.85 -8.59
CA VAL A 90 8.55 3.46 -7.76
C VAL A 90 9.26 4.59 -8.51
N ARG A 91 9.48 5.71 -7.82
CA ARG A 91 10.31 6.84 -8.29
C ARG A 91 11.40 7.15 -7.25
N LEU A 92 12.51 7.73 -7.68
CA LEU A 92 13.64 8.09 -6.82
C LEU A 92 13.88 9.58 -6.88
N GLY A 93 13.97 10.24 -5.72
CA GLY A 93 14.17 11.67 -5.55
C GLY A 93 12.95 12.51 -5.89
N GLU A 94 12.43 12.36 -7.11
CA GLU A 94 11.25 13.07 -7.61
C GLU A 94 10.36 12.16 -8.46
N GLY A 95 9.06 12.49 -8.52
CA GLY A 95 8.07 11.78 -9.31
C GLY A 95 7.21 12.74 -10.13
N HIS A 96 7.05 12.44 -11.41
CA HIS A 96 6.13 13.14 -12.31
C HIS A 96 5.01 12.18 -12.72
N TYR A 97 3.78 12.64 -12.60
CA TYR A 97 2.58 11.82 -12.79
C TYR A 97 1.60 12.52 -13.73
N ASP A 98 0.99 11.74 -14.62
CA ASP A 98 -0.13 12.18 -15.43
C ASP A 98 -1.44 11.93 -14.68
N LEU A 99 -2.12 13.00 -14.28
CA LEU A 99 -3.39 12.89 -13.55
C LEU A 99 -4.50 12.29 -14.42
N ALA A 100 -4.37 12.32 -15.76
CA ALA A 100 -5.33 11.68 -16.65
C ALA A 100 -5.28 10.13 -16.58
N THR A 101 -4.22 9.56 -15.99
CA THR A 101 -4.09 8.12 -15.76
C THR A 101 -4.38 7.72 -14.31
N MET A 102 -5.07 8.58 -13.55
CA MET A 102 -5.42 8.36 -12.15
C MET A 102 -6.88 8.70 -11.89
N CYS A 103 -7.48 8.11 -10.85
CA CYS A 103 -8.87 8.37 -10.48
C CYS A 103 -9.00 9.57 -9.55
N ARG A 104 -8.48 9.44 -8.33
CA ARG A 104 -8.46 10.45 -7.27
C ARG A 104 -7.18 10.27 -6.45
N PRO A 105 -6.05 10.80 -6.95
CA PRO A 105 -4.77 10.60 -6.29
C PRO A 105 -4.67 11.39 -4.99
N GLY A 106 -3.99 10.81 -4.02
CA GLY A 106 -3.57 11.41 -2.76
C GLY A 106 -2.11 11.08 -2.48
N VAL A 107 -1.51 11.79 -1.53
CA VAL A 107 -0.14 11.54 -1.09
C VAL A 107 -0.05 11.50 0.42
N GLU A 108 0.80 10.61 0.92
CA GLU A 108 1.04 10.40 2.35
C GLU A 108 2.55 10.50 2.63
N CYS A 109 2.92 11.00 3.80
CA CYS A 109 4.30 11.19 4.22
C CYS A 109 4.74 10.00 5.07
N GLU A 110 5.68 9.22 4.56
CA GLU A 110 6.04 7.91 5.12
C GLU A 110 7.54 7.75 5.37
N ILE A 111 7.88 6.75 6.18
CA ILE A 111 9.26 6.24 6.31
C ILE A 111 9.35 4.92 5.57
N ALA A 112 10.11 4.88 4.48
CA ALA A 112 10.41 3.63 3.78
C ALA A 112 11.71 3.01 4.31
N VAL A 113 11.78 1.68 4.33
CA VAL A 113 12.99 0.93 4.66
C VAL A 113 13.42 0.04 3.51
N ARG A 114 14.72 0.01 3.23
CA ARG A 114 15.30 -0.93 2.26
C ARG A 114 15.88 -2.13 3.01
N LEU A 115 15.47 -3.33 2.65
CA LEU A 115 16.02 -4.57 3.19
C LEU A 115 17.33 -4.95 2.47
N ALA A 116 18.29 -5.49 3.22
CA ALA A 116 19.51 -6.13 2.72
C ALA A 116 19.54 -7.65 2.97
N ALA A 117 18.57 -8.17 3.72
CA ALA A 117 18.41 -9.59 3.98
C ALA A 117 16.93 -9.97 3.99
N ASP A 118 16.65 -11.22 3.66
CA ASP A 118 15.30 -11.76 3.65
C ASP A 118 14.72 -11.84 5.07
N LEU A 119 13.42 -11.59 5.19
CA LEU A 119 12.63 -11.76 6.41
C LEU A 119 11.57 -12.85 6.21
N PRO A 120 11.95 -14.14 6.12
CA PRO A 120 11.01 -15.22 5.85
C PRO A 120 9.93 -15.30 6.94
N GLY A 121 8.73 -15.72 6.55
CA GLY A 121 7.63 -15.95 7.49
C GLY A 121 8.03 -16.95 8.58
N ARG A 122 7.64 -16.66 9.82
CA ARG A 122 7.92 -17.49 11.00
C ARG A 122 6.76 -17.44 11.98
N ASP A 123 6.63 -18.51 12.77
CA ASP A 123 5.66 -18.56 13.87
C ASP A 123 5.94 -17.43 14.87
N GLY A 124 4.89 -16.68 15.22
CA GLY A 124 4.97 -15.52 16.12
C GLY A 124 5.47 -14.22 15.48
N GLY A 125 5.77 -14.20 14.18
CA GLY A 125 6.20 -13.01 13.46
C GLY A 125 7.62 -12.55 13.78
N HIS A 126 7.98 -11.37 13.30
CA HIS A 126 9.28 -10.74 13.53
C HIS A 126 9.19 -9.69 14.65
N SER A 127 10.21 -9.62 15.49
CA SER A 127 10.41 -8.53 16.45
C SER A 127 11.36 -7.47 15.89
N HIS A 128 11.43 -6.31 16.55
CA HIS A 128 12.42 -5.27 16.24
C HIS A 128 13.85 -5.82 16.11
N ASP A 129 14.28 -6.67 17.04
CA ASP A 129 15.64 -7.24 17.05
C ASP A 129 15.91 -8.19 15.88
N THR A 130 14.86 -8.75 15.26
CA THR A 130 14.97 -9.60 14.07
C THR A 130 14.85 -8.82 12.78
N VAL A 131 14.05 -7.74 12.76
CA VAL A 131 13.88 -6.86 11.58
C VAL A 131 15.07 -5.92 11.42
N SER A 132 15.50 -5.27 12.52
CA SER A 132 16.52 -4.24 12.48
C SER A 132 17.80 -4.68 11.77
N PRO A 133 18.38 -5.88 12.00
CA PRO A 133 19.57 -6.34 11.28
C PRO A 133 19.37 -6.50 9.76
N ALA A 134 18.15 -6.76 9.30
CA ALA A 134 17.82 -6.91 7.88
C ALA A 134 17.66 -5.58 7.14
N VAL A 135 17.51 -4.46 7.85
CA VAL A 135 17.31 -3.13 7.25
C VAL A 135 18.66 -2.47 6.92
N ALA A 136 18.85 -2.18 5.64
CA ALA A 136 20.04 -1.55 5.08
C ALA A 136 20.03 -0.03 5.21
N ALA A 137 18.85 0.59 5.01
CA ALA A 137 18.67 2.03 5.02
C ALA A 137 17.22 2.39 5.34
N ALA A 138 17.03 3.57 5.94
CA ALA A 138 15.74 4.25 6.02
C ALA A 138 15.70 5.41 5.01
N MET A 139 14.53 5.76 4.53
CA MET A 139 14.30 6.80 3.52
C MET A 139 13.06 7.59 3.90
N ALA A 140 13.09 8.91 3.74
CA ALA A 140 11.86 9.67 3.61
C ALA A 140 11.14 9.21 2.33
N SER A 141 9.83 9.01 2.41
CA SER A 141 9.02 8.51 1.30
C SER A 141 7.73 9.31 1.17
N ILE A 142 7.29 9.51 -0.07
CA ILE A 142 5.93 9.94 -0.37
C ILE A 142 5.22 8.70 -0.90
N GLU A 143 4.26 8.16 -0.15
CA GLU A 143 3.33 7.18 -0.71
C GLU A 143 2.35 7.90 -1.63
N LEU A 144 2.12 7.31 -2.81
CA LEU A 144 1.06 7.70 -3.70
C LEU A 144 -0.10 6.71 -3.54
N VAL A 145 -1.26 7.24 -3.17
CA VAL A 145 -2.52 6.51 -3.14
C VAL A 145 -3.42 7.00 -4.27
N ASP A 146 -4.32 6.16 -4.74
CA ASP A 146 -5.31 6.53 -5.74
C ASP A 146 -6.65 5.85 -5.43
N ASP A 147 -7.66 6.67 -5.12
CA ASP A 147 -8.99 6.20 -4.77
C ASP A 147 -9.79 5.90 -6.03
N ARG A 148 -9.88 4.59 -6.32
CA ARG A 148 -10.57 4.02 -7.49
C ARG A 148 -12.02 3.66 -7.23
N TRP A 149 -12.59 4.01 -6.08
CA TRP A 149 -13.99 3.73 -5.78
C TRP A 149 -14.87 4.92 -6.19
N GLN A 150 -16.18 4.77 -6.33
CA GLN A 150 -17.07 5.93 -6.44
C GLN A 150 -17.35 6.51 -5.05
N ASP A 151 -17.47 5.63 -4.06
CA ASP A 151 -17.55 5.95 -2.64
C ASP A 151 -16.88 4.82 -1.86
N PHE A 152 -15.67 5.07 -1.34
CA PHE A 152 -14.92 4.07 -0.58
C PHE A 152 -15.50 3.87 0.84
N THR A 153 -16.27 4.84 1.36
CA THR A 153 -16.74 4.84 2.75
C THR A 153 -17.83 3.79 3.01
N VAL A 154 -18.48 3.32 1.95
CA VAL A 154 -19.50 2.27 2.00
C VAL A 154 -18.96 0.89 1.63
N GLN A 155 -17.69 0.79 1.22
CA GLN A 155 -17.11 -0.47 0.79
C GLN A 155 -16.69 -1.34 1.97
N PRO A 156 -16.84 -2.66 1.88
CA PRO A 156 -16.23 -3.56 2.84
C PRO A 156 -14.70 -3.42 2.84
N MET A 157 -14.10 -3.47 4.02
CA MET A 157 -12.65 -3.42 4.17
C MET A 157 -11.90 -4.47 3.34
N THR A 158 -12.47 -5.67 3.20
CA THR A 158 -11.94 -6.74 2.35
C THR A 158 -11.86 -6.34 0.88
N SER A 159 -12.78 -5.50 0.41
CA SER A 159 -12.78 -4.98 -0.96
C SER A 159 -11.68 -3.92 -1.13
N LEU A 160 -11.53 -3.02 -0.15
CA LEU A 160 -10.44 -2.04 -0.14
C LEU A 160 -9.06 -2.72 -0.09
N LEU A 161 -8.93 -3.77 0.73
CA LEU A 161 -7.70 -4.56 0.84
C LEU A 161 -7.37 -5.29 -0.47
N ALA A 162 -8.38 -5.88 -1.13
CA ALA A 162 -8.20 -6.50 -2.44
C ALA A 162 -7.69 -5.49 -3.49
N ASP A 163 -8.05 -4.20 -3.37
CA ASP A 163 -7.54 -3.09 -4.19
C ASP A 163 -6.25 -2.46 -3.63
N GLU A 164 -5.37 -3.27 -3.03
CA GLU A 164 -4.07 -2.83 -2.48
C GLU A 164 -4.18 -1.72 -1.44
N PHE A 165 -5.36 -1.56 -0.83
CA PHE A 165 -5.69 -0.48 0.09
C PHE A 165 -5.31 0.91 -0.48
N PHE A 166 -5.79 1.20 -1.70
CA PHE A 166 -5.54 2.42 -2.49
C PHE A 166 -4.13 2.57 -3.08
N GLY A 167 -3.21 1.63 -2.85
CA GLY A 167 -1.82 1.75 -3.29
C GLY A 167 -1.68 2.06 -4.78
N ALA A 168 -0.86 3.07 -5.10
CA ALA A 168 -0.60 3.50 -6.49
C ALA A 168 0.89 3.66 -6.80
N GLY A 169 1.75 3.86 -5.79
CA GLY A 169 3.20 3.93 -5.96
C GLY A 169 3.89 4.64 -4.81
N CYS A 170 5.15 5.01 -5.02
CA CYS A 170 5.87 5.85 -4.07
C CYS A 170 7.01 6.63 -4.73
N VAL A 171 7.43 7.71 -4.07
CA VAL A 171 8.67 8.44 -4.35
C VAL A 171 9.60 8.27 -3.16
N LEU A 172 10.76 7.65 -3.39
CA LEU A 172 11.76 7.39 -2.35
C LEU A 172 12.84 8.46 -2.37
N GLY A 173 13.16 9.03 -1.22
CA GLY A 173 14.32 9.89 -1.03
C GLY A 173 15.64 9.12 -0.95
N ASP A 174 16.70 9.83 -0.57
CA ASP A 174 18.02 9.23 -0.37
C ASP A 174 18.03 8.26 0.83
N GLY A 175 18.77 7.16 0.67
CA GLY A 175 18.90 6.15 1.72
C GLY A 175 19.88 6.55 2.81
N VAL A 176 19.40 6.62 4.04
CA VAL A 176 20.18 6.87 5.26
C VAL A 176 20.62 5.52 5.85
N THR A 177 21.92 5.22 5.78
CA THR A 177 22.46 3.90 6.19
C THR A 177 22.76 3.80 7.69
N ASP A 178 23.03 4.93 8.33
CA ASP A 178 23.22 5.14 9.77
C ASP A 178 21.89 5.41 10.49
N TRP A 179 20.76 5.00 9.90
CA TRP A 179 19.42 5.21 10.44
C TRP A 179 19.23 4.72 11.89
N ARG A 180 20.03 3.76 12.35
CA ARG A 180 19.98 3.25 13.74
C ARG A 180 20.46 4.26 14.78
N GLU A 181 21.17 5.30 14.34
CA GLU A 181 21.56 6.42 15.20
C GLU A 181 20.43 7.46 15.34
N LEU A 182 19.35 7.32 14.54
CA LEU A 182 18.19 8.19 14.60
C LEU A 182 17.14 7.64 15.56
N ASP A 183 16.50 8.53 16.30
CA ASP A 183 15.24 8.23 16.98
C ASP A 183 14.10 8.31 15.95
N LEU A 184 13.81 7.19 15.29
CA LEU A 184 12.76 7.13 14.26
C LEU A 184 11.39 7.56 14.81
N ALA A 185 11.10 7.30 16.08
CA ALA A 185 9.82 7.69 16.69
C ALA A 185 9.71 9.22 16.84
N ALA A 186 10.84 9.90 17.09
CA ALA A 186 10.87 11.35 17.23
C ALA A 186 11.12 12.12 15.91
N ILE A 187 11.40 11.45 14.79
CA ILE A 187 11.59 12.10 13.49
C ILE A 187 10.32 12.85 13.11
N ALA A 188 10.45 14.15 12.83
CA ALA A 188 9.34 14.98 12.37
C ALA A 188 9.22 14.93 10.84
N GLY A 189 8.02 14.65 10.35
CA GLY A 189 7.63 14.76 8.95
C GLY A 189 6.79 16.01 8.70
N ARG A 190 6.96 16.63 7.53
CA ARG A 190 6.14 17.75 7.06
C ARG A 190 5.85 17.58 5.58
N MET A 191 4.59 17.80 5.21
CA MET A 191 4.13 17.78 3.82
C MET A 191 3.77 19.20 3.39
N THR A 192 4.30 19.61 2.23
CA THR A 192 3.98 20.90 1.63
C THR A 192 3.40 20.72 0.23
N ILE A 193 2.37 21.50 -0.10
CA ILE A 193 1.79 21.59 -1.45
C ILE A 193 1.88 23.04 -1.89
N ASN A 194 2.56 23.29 -3.01
CA ASN A 194 2.79 24.63 -3.56
C ASN A 194 3.39 25.61 -2.52
N GLY A 195 4.31 25.13 -1.68
CA GLY A 195 4.97 25.92 -0.64
C GLY A 195 4.17 26.13 0.65
N ASN A 196 2.94 25.63 0.74
CA ASN A 196 2.13 25.70 1.95
C ASN A 196 2.17 24.37 2.69
N GLU A 197 2.39 24.39 4.01
CA GLU A 197 2.28 23.20 4.83
C GLU A 197 0.81 22.73 4.90
N VAL A 198 0.60 21.46 4.61
CA VAL A 198 -0.74 20.83 4.59
C VAL A 198 -0.85 19.68 5.60
N GLY A 199 0.26 19.25 6.20
CA GLY A 199 0.29 18.21 7.21
C GLY A 199 1.67 18.10 7.87
N ALA A 200 1.68 17.64 9.11
CA ALA A 200 2.88 17.37 9.89
C ALA A 200 2.58 16.24 10.88
N GLY A 201 3.62 15.50 11.27
CA GLY A 201 3.54 14.40 12.22
C GLY A 201 4.93 13.97 12.69
N VAL A 202 4.97 12.93 13.51
CA VAL A 202 6.21 12.28 13.95
C VAL A 202 6.19 10.79 13.63
N GLY A 203 7.35 10.16 13.51
CA GLY A 203 7.42 8.73 13.17
C GLY A 203 6.72 7.82 14.19
N GLY A 204 6.56 8.26 15.44
CA GLY A 204 5.78 7.57 16.47
C GLY A 204 4.26 7.62 16.28
N ASP A 205 3.76 8.35 15.29
CA ASP A 205 2.34 8.33 14.91
C ASP A 205 1.98 7.10 14.05
N ILE A 206 3.00 6.34 13.58
CA ILE A 206 2.87 5.10 12.78
C ILE A 206 2.77 3.87 13.69
#